data_AF-A0A963R2P3-F1
#
_entry.id   AF-A0A963R2P3-F1
#
_cell.length_a   1.000
_cell.length_b   1.000
_cell.length_c   1.000
_cell.angle_alpha   90.00
_cell.angle_beta   90.00
_cell.angle_gamma   90.00
#
_symmetry.space_group_name_H-M   'P 1'
#
loop_
_entity.id
_entity.type
_entity.pdbx_description
1 polymer ?
#
loop_
_entity_poly.entity_id
_entity_poly.type
_entity_poly.pdbx_seq_one_letter_code
_entity_poly.pdbx_strand_id
1 'polypeptide(L)'
;MGLKGSKTEENLKAAFAGESQANRRYLYFAQKADIEGHNDVAAVFRSTAEGETGHAHGHLEYLEECGDPATGEPIGDTVANLKASIAGETHEYTDMY
;
A
#
# COMPACT_ATOMS: atom_id res chain seq x y z
N MET A 1 22.11 7.60 12.25
CA MET A 1 20.92 8.40 11.91
C MET A 1 19.79 7.39 11.73
N GLY A 2 18.68 7.52 12.45
CA GLY A 2 17.55 6.57 12.32
C GLY A 2 16.77 6.81 11.03
N LEU A 3 15.98 5.84 10.58
CA LEU A 3 15.11 6.00 9.42
C LEU A 3 14.03 7.06 9.68
N LYS A 4 13.47 7.10 10.88
CA LYS A 4 12.45 8.08 11.28
C LYS A 4 12.97 9.52 11.19
N GLY A 5 12.21 10.37 10.51
CA GLY A 5 12.54 11.76 10.19
C GLY A 5 13.54 11.94 9.05
N SER A 6 13.95 10.87 8.36
CA SER A 6 14.94 10.94 7.29
C SER A 6 14.30 11.13 5.91
N LYS A 7 15.11 11.57 4.94
CA LYS A 7 14.68 11.59 3.53
C LYS A 7 14.33 10.20 3.00
N THR A 8 14.97 9.16 3.55
CA THR A 8 14.69 7.78 3.16
C THR A 8 13.31 7.33 3.63
N GLU A 9 12.84 7.75 4.81
CA GLU A 9 11.46 7.47 5.25
C GLU A 9 10.45 8.09 4.27
N GLU A 10 10.64 9.36 3.88
CA GLU A 10 9.76 10.02 2.91
C GLU A 10 9.74 9.27 1.56
N ASN A 11 10.91 8.82 1.09
CA ASN A 11 11.02 8.07 -0.16
C ASN A 11 10.32 6.71 -0.06
N LEU A 12 10.41 6.02 1.08
CA LEU A 12 9.72 4.75 1.31
C LEU A 12 8.20 4.94 1.36
N LYS A 13 7.70 6.00 2.01
CA LYS A 13 6.26 6.34 2.00
C LYS A 13 5.76 6.62 0.60
N ALA A 14 6.52 7.39 -0.18
CA ALA A 14 6.18 7.67 -1.58
C ALA A 14 6.18 6.41 -2.44
N ALA A 15 7.15 5.51 -2.25
CA ALA A 15 7.23 4.24 -2.96
C ALA A 15 6.05 3.33 -2.59
N PHE A 16 5.76 3.15 -1.30
CA PHE A 16 4.58 2.41 -0.82
C PHE A 16 3.28 2.91 -1.45
N ALA A 17 3.08 4.24 -1.47
CA ALA A 17 1.91 4.84 -2.10
C ALA A 17 1.86 4.60 -3.62
N GLY A 18 3.01 4.65 -4.30
CA GLY A 18 3.14 4.39 -5.73
C GLY A 18 2.80 2.95 -6.10
N GLU A 19 3.39 1.98 -5.39
CA GLU A 19 3.16 0.55 -5.63
C GLU A 19 1.74 0.13 -5.27
N SER A 20 1.16 0.71 -4.21
CA SER A 20 -0.25 0.51 -3.85
C SER A 20 -1.21 1.00 -4.94
N GLN A 21 -0.92 2.17 -5.54
CA GLN A 21 -1.69 2.68 -6.67
C GLN A 21 -1.49 1.83 -7.93
N ALA A 22 -0.26 1.37 -8.20
CA ALA A 22 0.05 0.51 -9.33
C ALA A 22 -0.72 -0.81 -9.25
N ASN A 23 -0.69 -1.50 -8.10
CA ASN A 23 -1.48 -2.70 -7.83
C ASN A 23 -2.96 -2.51 -8.18
N ARG A 24 -3.60 -1.46 -7.62
CA ARG A 24 -5.04 -1.21 -7.84
C ARG A 24 -5.37 -0.93 -9.30
N ARG A 25 -4.52 -0.17 -10.00
CA ARG A 25 -4.69 0.08 -11.45
C ARG A 25 -4.52 -1.20 -12.27
N TYR A 26 -3.52 -2.02 -11.97
CA TYR A 26 -3.27 -3.25 -12.74
C TYR A 26 -4.37 -4.29 -12.55
N LEU A 27 -4.93 -4.42 -11.34
CA LEU A 27 -6.13 -5.24 -11.13
C LEU A 27 -7.34 -4.73 -11.93
N TYR A 28 -7.54 -3.41 -12.00
CA TYR A 28 -8.58 -2.82 -12.83
C TYR A 28 -8.32 -3.05 -14.34
N PHE A 29 -7.07 -2.96 -14.79
CA PHE A 29 -6.70 -3.26 -16.18
C PHE A 29 -6.88 -4.73 -16.53
N ALA A 30 -6.60 -5.64 -15.60
CA ALA A 30 -6.90 -7.05 -15.78
C ALA A 30 -8.39 -7.28 -16.04
N GLN A 31 -9.27 -6.66 -15.23
CA GLN A 31 -10.72 -6.76 -15.43
C GLN A 31 -11.14 -6.21 -16.81
N LYS A 32 -10.55 -5.10 -17.26
CA LYS A 32 -10.78 -4.56 -18.60
C LYS A 32 -10.36 -5.54 -19.69
N ALA A 33 -9.19 -6.16 -19.56
CA ALA A 33 -8.70 -7.16 -20.50
C ALA A 33 -9.58 -8.42 -20.54
N ASP A 34 -10.15 -8.87 -19.41
CA ASP A 34 -11.12 -9.98 -19.40
C ASP A 34 -12.37 -9.63 -20.23
N ILE A 35 -12.92 -8.42 -20.04
CA ILE A 35 -14.12 -7.94 -20.76
C ILE A 35 -13.86 -7.87 -22.26
N GLU A 36 -12.64 -7.51 -22.66
CA GLU A 36 -12.19 -7.43 -24.05
C GLU A 36 -11.85 -8.81 -24.65
N GLY A 37 -11.84 -9.87 -23.84
CA GLY A 37 -11.51 -11.24 -24.26
C GLY A 37 -10.02 -11.54 -24.35
N HIS A 38 -9.16 -10.69 -23.77
CA HIS A 38 -7.71 -10.83 -23.74
C HIS A 38 -7.22 -11.54 -22.47
N ASN A 39 -7.59 -12.82 -22.31
CA ASN A 39 -7.33 -13.60 -21.09
C ASN A 39 -5.85 -13.65 -20.69
N ASP A 40 -4.94 -13.83 -21.64
CA ASP A 40 -3.49 -13.89 -21.36
C ASP A 40 -2.96 -12.55 -20.86
N VAL A 41 -3.44 -11.44 -21.42
CA VAL A 41 -3.09 -10.08 -20.98
C VAL A 41 -3.63 -9.82 -19.58
N ALA A 42 -4.87 -10.25 -19.30
CA ALA A 42 -5.44 -10.16 -17.97
C ALA A 42 -4.63 -10.96 -16.93
N ALA A 43 -4.14 -12.14 -17.29
CA ALA A 43 -3.28 -12.94 -16.43
C ALA A 43 -1.96 -12.23 -16.12
N VAL A 44 -1.32 -11.61 -17.12
CA VAL A 44 -0.11 -10.80 -16.93
C VAL A 44 -0.38 -9.62 -15.99
N PHE A 45 -1.45 -8.86 -16.20
CA PHE A 45 -1.78 -7.74 -15.31
C PHE A 45 -2.00 -8.17 -13.85
N ARG A 46 -2.69 -9.30 -13.62
CA ARG A 46 -2.85 -9.83 -12.25
C ARG A 46 -1.52 -10.23 -11.63
N SER A 47 -0.67 -10.93 -12.37
CA SER A 47 0.65 -11.32 -11.90
C SER A 47 1.53 -10.11 -11.59
N THR A 48 1.51 -9.07 -12.42
CA THR A 48 2.21 -7.82 -12.13
C THR A 48 1.66 -7.14 -10.89
N ALA A 49 0.33 -7.08 -10.73
CA ALA A 49 -0.29 -6.50 -9.54
C ALA A 49 0.15 -7.21 -8.25
N GLU A 50 0.24 -8.54 -8.27
CA GLU A 50 0.76 -9.34 -7.16
C GLU A 50 2.23 -9.00 -6.86
N GLY A 51 3.05 -8.77 -7.89
CA GLY A 51 4.40 -8.23 -7.75
C GLY A 51 4.42 -6.89 -7.02
N GLU A 52 3.55 -5.95 -7.40
CA GLU A 52 3.48 -4.64 -6.73
C GLU A 52 2.97 -4.74 -5.28
N THR A 53 2.14 -5.74 -4.94
CA THR A 53 1.83 -6.04 -3.53
C THR A 53 3.08 -6.46 -2.77
N GLY A 54 3.92 -7.31 -3.36
CA GLY A 54 5.21 -7.68 -2.78
C GLY A 54 6.13 -6.47 -2.56
N HIS A 55 6.25 -5.58 -3.54
CA HIS A 55 7.02 -4.34 -3.42
C HIS A 55 6.48 -3.42 -2.31
N ALA A 56 5.16 -3.20 -2.27
CA ALA A 56 4.51 -2.37 -1.26
C ALA A 56 4.73 -2.93 0.17
N HIS A 57 4.58 -4.24 0.36
CA HIS A 57 4.85 -4.89 1.65
C HIS A 57 6.32 -4.78 2.04
N GLY A 58 7.24 -4.97 1.10
CA GLY A 58 8.68 -4.77 1.36
C GLY A 58 9.00 -3.35 1.85
N HIS A 59 8.34 -2.32 1.31
CA HIS A 59 8.47 -0.95 1.84
C HIS A 59 7.87 -0.79 3.24
N LEU A 60 6.74 -1.42 3.52
CA LEU A 60 6.12 -1.41 4.86
C LEU A 60 6.99 -2.08 5.92
N GLU A 61 7.70 -3.16 5.59
CA GLU A 61 8.63 -3.82 6.52
C GLU A 61 9.73 -2.86 7.01
N TYR A 62 10.27 -2.00 6.12
CA TYR A 62 11.21 -0.96 6.55
C TYR A 62 10.51 0.16 7.34
N LEU A 63 9.27 0.50 6.99
CA LEU A 63 8.52 1.56 7.68
C LEU A 63 7.98 1.15 9.05
N GLU A 64 7.96 -0.14 9.40
CA GLU A 64 7.49 -0.63 10.69
C GLU A 64 8.19 0.07 11.88
N GLU A 65 9.49 0.37 11.78
CA GLU A 65 10.22 1.11 12.82
C GLU A 65 9.84 2.61 12.90
N CYS A 66 9.19 3.14 11.87
CA CYS A 66 8.71 4.52 11.80
C CYS A 66 7.24 4.66 12.23
N GLY A 67 6.42 3.65 11.91
CA GLY A 67 4.97 3.61 12.07
C GLY A 67 4.24 3.49 10.73
N ASP A 68 2.94 3.24 10.79
CA ASP A 68 2.04 3.18 9.65
C ASP A 68 2.16 4.46 8.80
N PRO A 69 2.48 4.36 7.50
CA PRO A 69 2.64 5.54 6.66
C PRO A 69 1.36 6.38 6.53
N ALA A 70 0.18 5.82 6.74
CA ALA A 70 -1.09 6.55 6.65
C ALA A 70 -1.40 7.32 7.94
N THR A 71 -1.22 6.71 9.11
CA THR A 71 -1.67 7.27 10.39
C THR A 71 -0.54 7.72 11.33
N GLY A 72 0.66 7.18 11.15
CA GLY A 72 1.79 7.34 12.07
C GLY A 72 1.68 6.47 13.34
N GLU A 73 0.60 5.71 13.50
CA GLU A 73 0.45 4.75 14.60
C GLU A 73 1.43 3.56 14.44
N PRO A 74 1.80 2.85 15.50
CA PRO A 74 2.71 1.72 15.40
C PRO A 74 2.16 0.59 14.52
N ILE A 75 3.01 0.04 13.65
CA ILE A 75 2.81 -1.29 13.06
C ILE A 75 3.38 -2.31 14.05
N GLY A 76 2.67 -3.42 14.27
CA GLY A 76 3.17 -4.49 15.13
C GLY A 76 2.17 -5.62 15.32
N ASP A 77 1.86 -5.94 16.57
CA ASP A 77 0.87 -6.98 16.87
C ASP A 77 -0.54 -6.61 16.36
N THR A 78 -1.45 -7.58 16.36
CA THR A 78 -2.81 -7.38 15.87
C THR A 78 -3.55 -6.24 16.60
N VAL A 79 -3.25 -6.00 17.87
CA VAL A 79 -3.90 -4.93 18.64
C VAL A 79 -3.38 -3.56 18.20
N ALA A 80 -2.08 -3.42 17.95
CA ALA A 80 -1.49 -2.22 17.36
C ALA A 80 -2.05 -1.95 15.97
N ASN A 81 -2.10 -2.97 15.11
CA ASN A 81 -2.61 -2.83 13.75
C ASN A 81 -4.10 -2.42 13.73
N LEU A 82 -4.93 -2.97 14.63
CA LEU A 82 -6.32 -2.54 14.78
C LEU A 82 -6.44 -1.06 15.19
N LYS A 83 -5.57 -0.57 16.08
CA LYS A 83 -5.56 0.85 16.47
C LYS A 83 -5.17 1.75 15.30
N ALA A 84 -4.14 1.38 14.55
CA ALA A 84 -3.74 2.10 13.34
C ALA A 84 -4.91 2.17 12.33
N SER A 85 -5.58 1.05 12.06
CA SER A 85 -6.74 1.04 11.17
C SER A 85 -7.89 1.92 11.67
N ILE A 86 -8.23 1.86 12.96
CA ILE A 86 -9.29 2.71 13.55
C ILE A 86 -8.94 4.19 13.43
N ALA A 87 -7.69 4.56 13.68
CA ALA A 87 -7.23 5.95 13.54
C ALA A 87 -7.39 6.45 12.10
N GLY A 88 -7.01 5.64 11.11
CA GLY A 88 -7.14 5.96 9.69
C GLY A 88 -8.61 6.16 9.29
N GLU A 89 -9.44 5.15 9.53
CA GLU A 89 -10.88 5.20 9.20
C GLU A 89 -11.59 6.36 9.92
N THR A 90 -11.21 6.63 11.18
CA THR A 90 -11.76 7.76 11.92
C THR A 90 -11.49 9.08 11.23
N HIS A 91 -10.23 9.32 10.87
CA HIS A 91 -9.86 10.53 10.16
C HIS A 91 -10.59 10.65 8.81
N GLU A 92 -10.74 9.55 8.08
CA GLU A 92 -11.45 9.55 6.80
C GLU A 92 -12.90 10.00 6.95
N TYR A 93 -13.65 9.46 7.92
CA TYR A 93 -15.07 9.81 8.08
C TYR A 93 -15.33 11.13 8.83
N THR A 94 -14.35 11.65 9.58
CA THR A 94 -14.52 12.93 10.31
C THR A 94 -14.03 14.14 9.53
N ASP A 95 -12.94 14.00 8.77
CA ASP A 95 -12.22 15.14 8.22
C ASP A 95 -12.06 15.10 6.68
N MET A 96 -12.09 13.92 6.06
CA MET A 96 -11.81 13.76 4.63
C MET A 96 -13.08 13.69 3.76
N TYR A 97 -14.10 12.93 4.20
CA TYR A 97 -15.39 12.75 3.51
C TYR A 97 -16.53 13.49 4.19
#